data_AF-A0A839VI18-F1
#
_entry.id   AF-A0A839VI18-F1
#
_cell.length_a   1.000
_cell.length_b   1.000
_cell.length_c   1.000
_cell.angle_alpha   90.00
_cell.angle_beta   90.00
_cell.angle_gamma   90.00
#
_symmetry.space_group_name_H-M   'P 1'
#
loop_
_entity.id
_entity.type
_entity.pdbx_description
1 polymer ?
#
loop_
_entity_poly.entity_id
_entity_poly.type
_entity_poly.pdbx_seq_one_letter_code
_entity_poly.pdbx_strand_id
1 'polypeptide(L)'
;MGVFIDNPITLTIFAAFTFAIAAFLKPAFLAGRDYTIWQLIDVYIKRSGFSKRAHQYASNKAKYNSLQKETLKMSVSKNGDEKFYIGDDEVEKAIYRARRDETERTKETIFNLQRRLDKETLVIGSALRHYSQESSNPATLIIHHYEEIEFLRRGLEYPDSENR
;
A
#
# COMPACT_ATOMS: atom_id res chain seq x y z
N MET A 1 -15.21 -59.99 17.24
CA MET A 1 -16.57 -59.79 16.71
C MET A 1 -16.54 -58.55 15.84
N GLY A 2 -16.47 -58.73 14.52
CA GLY A 2 -16.60 -57.62 13.57
C GLY A 2 -18.08 -57.30 13.41
N VAL A 3 -18.47 -56.05 13.64
CA VAL A 3 -19.82 -55.56 13.35
C VAL A 3 -19.91 -55.38 11.84
N PHE A 4 -20.37 -56.41 11.13
CA PHE A 4 -20.76 -56.29 9.72
C PHE A 4 -22.07 -55.49 9.67
N ILE A 5 -22.01 -54.31 9.07
CA ILE A 5 -23.18 -53.43 8.84
C ILE A 5 -23.83 -53.88 7.52
N ASP A 6 -24.56 -54.99 7.56
CA ASP A 6 -25.23 -55.58 6.38
C ASP A 6 -26.65 -55.03 6.16
N ASN A 7 -26.87 -53.74 6.43
CA ASN A 7 -28.17 -53.11 6.16
C ASN A 7 -27.98 -51.84 5.31
N PRO A 8 -28.45 -51.83 4.05
CA PRO A 8 -28.20 -50.72 3.12
C PRO A 8 -28.73 -49.39 3.66
N ILE A 9 -29.83 -49.41 4.43
CA ILE A 9 -30.42 -48.22 5.04
C ILE A 9 -29.49 -47.58 6.07
N THR A 10 -28.83 -48.37 6.93
CA THR A 10 -27.88 -47.85 7.91
C THR A 10 -26.61 -47.28 7.27
N LEU A 11 -26.15 -47.89 6.17
CA LEU A 11 -25.02 -47.36 5.40
C LEU A 11 -25.37 -46.02 4.74
N THR A 12 -26.58 -45.90 4.16
CA THR A 12 -27.06 -44.66 3.55
C THR A 12 -27.26 -43.54 4.58
N ILE A 13 -27.80 -43.83 5.77
CA ILE A 13 -27.98 -42.84 6.84
C ILE A 13 -26.62 -42.36 7.36
N PHE A 14 -25.66 -43.28 7.55
CA PHE A 14 -24.31 -42.92 8.00
C PHE A 14 -23.56 -42.09 6.94
N ALA A 15 -23.70 -42.44 5.66
CA ALA A 15 -23.15 -41.67 4.54
C ALA A 15 -23.78 -40.27 4.43
N ALA A 16 -25.11 -40.15 4.58
CA ALA A 16 -25.80 -38.86 4.57
C ALA A 16 -25.40 -37.98 5.76
N PHE A 17 -25.23 -38.56 6.95
CA PHE A 17 -24.81 -37.85 8.15
C PHE A 17 -23.36 -37.37 8.06
N THR A 18 -22.44 -38.20 7.57
CA THR A 18 -21.05 -37.81 7.31
C THR A 18 -20.94 -36.75 6.22
N PHE A 19 -21.74 -36.84 5.15
CA PHE A 19 -21.85 -35.78 4.14
C PHE A 19 -22.39 -34.47 4.73
N ALA A 20 -23.43 -34.51 5.56
CA ALA A 20 -24.02 -33.34 6.18
C ALA A 20 -23.02 -32.65 7.13
N ILE A 21 -22.30 -33.43 7.95
CA ILE A 21 -21.23 -32.93 8.82
C ILE A 21 -20.09 -32.32 7.99
N ALA A 22 -19.63 -33.00 6.95
CA ALA A 22 -18.59 -32.48 6.07
C ALA A 22 -19.04 -31.21 5.33
N ALA A 23 -20.31 -31.13 4.93
CA ALA A 23 -20.90 -29.96 4.28
C ALA A 23 -21.05 -28.77 5.24
N PHE A 24 -21.23 -29.00 6.55
CA PHE A 24 -21.35 -27.93 7.56
C PHE A 24 -20.00 -27.50 8.15
N LEU A 25 -19.07 -28.44 8.36
CA LEU A 25 -17.76 -28.15 8.95
C LEU A 25 -16.81 -27.49 7.95
N LYS A 26 -16.87 -27.84 6.66
CA LYS A 26 -16.03 -27.20 5.63
C LYS A 26 -16.22 -25.68 5.56
N PRO A 27 -17.43 -25.11 5.44
CA PRO A 27 -17.61 -23.65 5.40
C PRO A 27 -17.20 -22.98 6.73
N ALA A 28 -17.47 -23.60 7.88
CA ALA A 28 -17.03 -23.07 9.17
C ALA A 28 -15.49 -23.05 9.31
N PHE A 29 -14.82 -24.10 8.85
CA PHE A 29 -13.36 -24.18 8.83
C PHE A 29 -12.74 -23.17 7.87
N LEU A 30 -13.32 -22.99 6.68
CA LEU A 30 -12.90 -21.97 5.71
C LEU A 30 -13.04 -20.56 6.30
N ALA A 31 -14.18 -20.25 6.93
CA ALA A 31 -14.41 -18.96 7.58
C ALA A 31 -13.42 -18.70 8.74
N GLY A 32 -13.17 -19.71 9.57
CA GLY A 32 -12.20 -19.61 10.67
C GLY A 32 -10.76 -19.40 10.17
N ARG A 33 -10.36 -20.13 9.13
CA ARG A 33 -9.07 -19.93 8.45
C ARG A 33 -8.94 -18.49 7.93
N ASP A 34 -9.95 -18.03 7.19
CA ASP A 34 -9.95 -16.72 6.57
C ASP A 34 -9.88 -15.58 7.60
N TYR A 35 -10.63 -15.71 8.70
CA TYR A 35 -10.55 -14.80 9.84
C TYR A 35 -9.14 -14.76 10.45
N THR A 36 -8.51 -15.92 10.63
CA THR A 36 -7.17 -16.02 11.24
C THR A 36 -6.11 -15.35 10.37
N ILE A 37 -6.20 -15.52 9.04
CA ILE A 37 -5.30 -14.85 8.09
C ILE A 37 -5.44 -13.33 8.18
N TRP A 38 -6.68 -12.83 8.23
CA TRP A 38 -6.94 -11.40 8.40
C TRP A 38 -6.34 -10.84 9.68
N GLN A 39 -6.49 -11.55 10.80
CA GLN A 39 -5.88 -11.17 12.07
C GLN A 39 -4.35 -11.13 11.98
N LEU A 40 -3.72 -12.11 11.33
CA LEU A 40 -2.27 -12.12 11.14
C LEU A 40 -1.79 -10.96 10.28
N ILE A 41 -2.51 -10.61 9.22
CA ILE A 41 -2.21 -9.46 8.36
C ILE A 41 -2.35 -8.15 9.15
N ASP A 42 -3.43 -7.99 9.91
CA ASP A 42 -3.66 -6.78 10.72
C ASP A 42 -2.57 -6.61 11.79
N VAL A 43 -2.22 -7.69 12.50
CA VAL A 43 -1.11 -7.69 13.47
C VAL A 43 0.22 -7.38 12.78
N TYR A 44 0.48 -7.95 11.61
CA TYR A 44 1.69 -7.67 10.83
C TYR A 44 1.79 -6.19 10.46
N ILE A 45 0.72 -5.60 9.92
CA ILE A 45 0.66 -4.17 9.54
C ILE A 45 0.92 -3.27 10.75
N LYS A 46 0.27 -3.56 11.88
CA LYS A 46 0.41 -2.79 13.13
C LYS A 46 1.84 -2.87 13.68
N ARG A 47 2.45 -4.06 13.68
CA ARG A 47 3.77 -4.30 14.27
C ARG A 47 4.92 -3.89 13.36
N SER A 48 4.77 -4.01 12.04
CA SER A 48 5.84 -3.72 11.09
C SER A 48 6.13 -2.22 10.97
N GLY A 49 5.25 -1.35 11.49
CA GLY A 49 5.32 0.10 11.28
C GLY A 49 4.95 0.50 9.85
N PHE A 50 4.20 -0.36 9.13
CA PHE A 50 3.75 -0.11 7.76
C PHE A 50 3.02 1.23 7.64
N SER A 51 2.05 1.50 8.52
CA SER A 51 1.28 2.75 8.51
C SER A 51 2.17 3.99 8.64
N LYS A 52 3.22 3.92 9.46
CA LYS A 52 4.19 5.01 9.61
C LYS A 52 4.97 5.24 8.31
N ARG A 53 5.41 4.18 7.64
CA ARG A 53 6.08 4.28 6.34
C ARG A 53 5.16 4.79 5.25
N ALA A 54 3.91 4.32 5.22
CA ALA A 54 2.89 4.77 4.27
C ALA A 54 2.62 6.27 4.44
N HIS A 55 2.45 6.73 5.68
CA HIS A 55 2.31 8.16 5.98
C HIS A 55 3.56 8.97 5.59
N GLN A 56 4.77 8.50 5.92
CA GLN A 56 6.01 9.17 5.51
C GLN A 56 6.15 9.25 3.99
N TYR A 57 5.79 8.18 3.28
CA TYR A 57 5.81 8.15 1.82
C TYR A 57 4.81 9.17 1.25
N ALA A 58 3.57 9.17 1.73
CA ALA A 58 2.54 10.14 1.32
C ALA A 58 2.97 11.59 1.56
N SER A 59 3.49 11.88 2.75
CA SER A 59 3.95 13.23 3.12
C SER A 59 5.14 13.69 2.26
N ASN A 60 6.10 12.80 1.99
CA ASN A 60 7.23 13.11 1.09
C ASN A 60 6.77 13.26 -0.36
N LYS A 61 5.84 12.43 -0.85
CA LYS A 61 5.26 12.54 -2.20
C LYS A 61 4.54 13.86 -2.39
N ALA A 62 3.71 14.25 -1.42
CA ALA A 62 3.04 15.54 -1.43
C ALA A 62 4.05 16.71 -1.35
N LYS A 63 5.11 16.58 -0.55
CA LYS A 63 6.23 17.52 -0.52
C LYS A 63 6.91 17.65 -1.88
N TYR A 64 7.31 16.54 -2.48
CA TYR A 64 7.96 16.53 -3.79
C TYR A 64 7.10 17.17 -4.87
N ASN A 65 5.78 16.91 -4.86
CA ASN A 65 4.86 17.58 -5.77
C ASN A 65 4.80 19.09 -5.55
N SER A 66 4.82 19.57 -4.31
CA SER A 66 4.93 21.01 -4.04
C SER A 66 6.27 21.60 -4.52
N LEU A 67 7.38 20.88 -4.35
CA LEU A 67 8.70 21.29 -4.82
C LEU A 67 8.77 21.34 -6.36
N GLN A 68 8.16 20.37 -7.04
CA GLN A 68 8.12 20.30 -8.50
C GLN A 68 7.28 21.40 -9.14
N LYS A 69 6.22 21.86 -8.45
CA LYS A 69 5.42 23.00 -8.92
C LYS A 69 6.22 24.30 -8.93
N GLU A 70 7.24 24.44 -8.08
CA GLU A 70 8.15 25.58 -8.10
C GLU A 70 9.07 25.48 -9.32
N THR A 71 8.92 26.41 -10.27
CA THR A 71 9.73 26.40 -11.49
C THR A 71 11.14 26.90 -11.18
N LEU A 72 12.11 26.00 -11.11
CA LEU A 72 13.53 26.36 -11.01
C LEU A 72 14.04 26.81 -12.38
N LYS A 73 14.42 28.09 -12.50
CA LYS A 73 14.96 28.65 -13.75
C LYS A 73 16.36 29.20 -13.52
N MET A 74 17.23 29.03 -14.51
CA MET A 74 18.56 29.63 -14.55
C MET A 74 18.67 30.43 -15.83
N SER A 75 19.12 31.68 -15.74
CA SER A 75 19.34 32.57 -16.88
C SER A 75 20.74 33.14 -16.82
N VAL A 76 21.40 33.29 -17.96
CA VAL A 76 22.72 33.93 -18.06
C VAL A 76 22.52 35.31 -18.66
N SER A 77 22.92 36.35 -17.92
CA SER A 77 22.88 37.73 -18.37
C SER A 77 23.82 37.96 -19.55
N LYS A 78 23.57 38.98 -20.37
CA LYS A 78 24.46 39.38 -21.48
C LYS A 78 25.89 39.74 -21.01
N ASN A 79 26.05 40.05 -19.72
CA ASN A 79 27.34 40.35 -19.09
C ASN A 79 28.08 39.10 -18.55
N GLY A 80 27.50 37.90 -18.71
CA GLY A 80 28.08 36.65 -18.22
C GLY A 80 27.65 36.24 -16.80
N ASP A 81 26.87 37.07 -16.11
CA ASP A 81 26.39 36.77 -14.75
C ASP A 81 25.25 35.75 -14.76
N GLU A 82 25.39 34.69 -13.98
CA GLU A 82 24.35 33.68 -13.76
C GLU A 82 23.30 34.19 -12.76
N LYS A 83 22.03 34.21 -13.17
CA LYS A 83 20.87 34.53 -12.33
C LYS A 83 20.04 33.27 -12.11
N PHE A 84 19.69 33.01 -10.84
CA PHE A 84 18.91 31.84 -10.45
C PHE A 84 17.54 32.29 -9.98
N TYR A 85 16.50 31.54 -10.32
CA TYR A 85 15.13 31.87 -9.98
C TYR A 85 14.40 30.65 -9.41
N ILE A 86 13.54 30.89 -8.42
CA ILE A 86 12.55 29.94 -7.90
C ILE A 86 11.18 30.54 -8.15
N GLY A 87 10.42 29.98 -9.10
CA GLY A 87 9.21 30.60 -9.62
C GLY A 87 9.56 31.86 -10.41
N ASP A 88 9.21 33.02 -9.84
CA ASP A 88 9.49 34.34 -10.41
C ASP A 88 10.48 35.16 -9.55
N ASP A 89 10.90 34.63 -8.39
CA ASP A 89 11.82 35.32 -7.48
C ASP A 89 13.28 34.99 -7.82
N GLU A 90 14.12 36.02 -7.97
CA GLU A 90 15.57 35.88 -8.12
C GLU A 90 16.21 35.49 -6.77
N VAL A 91 16.98 34.42 -6.76
CA VAL A 91 17.62 33.87 -5.56
C VAL A 91 19.12 33.70 -5.76
N GLU A 92 19.84 33.57 -4.64
CA GLU A 92 21.25 33.23 -4.67
C GLU A 92 21.49 31.80 -5.17
N LYS A 93 22.62 31.58 -5.85
CA LYS A 93 23.08 30.26 -6.33
C LYS A 93 23.06 29.19 -5.23
N ALA A 94 23.43 29.56 -4.01
CA ALA A 94 23.43 28.66 -2.86
C ALA A 94 22.02 28.16 -2.52
N ILE A 95 21.02 29.06 -2.52
CA ILE A 95 19.61 28.75 -2.26
C ILE A 95 19.04 27.87 -3.37
N TYR A 96 19.35 28.20 -4.64
CA TYR A 96 18.93 27.40 -5.78
C TYR A 96 19.46 25.96 -5.72
N ARG A 97 20.77 25.80 -5.42
CA ARG A 97 21.38 24.47 -5.26
C ARG A 97 20.78 23.71 -4.09
N ALA A 98 20.61 24.37 -2.94
CA ALA A 98 19.99 23.74 -1.77
C ALA A 98 18.57 23.23 -2.09
N ARG A 99 17.78 24.00 -2.84
CA ARG A 99 16.42 23.59 -3.25
C ARG A 99 16.43 22.42 -4.22
N ARG A 100 17.36 22.42 -5.18
CA ARG A 100 17.58 21.30 -6.10
C ARG A 100 17.98 20.03 -5.35
N ASP A 101 18.95 20.13 -4.44
CA ASP A 101 19.43 19.01 -3.64
C ASP A 101 18.34 18.46 -2.72
N GLU A 102 17.52 19.34 -2.14
CA GLU A 102 16.33 18.94 -1.36
C GLU A 102 15.34 18.14 -2.21
N THR A 103 15.11 18.55 -3.46
CA THR A 103 14.22 17.87 -4.39
C THR A 103 14.75 16.48 -4.74
N GLU A 104 16.04 16.36 -5.06
CA GLU A 104 16.68 15.06 -5.35
C GLU A 104 16.66 14.12 -4.13
N ARG A 105 16.99 14.63 -2.93
CA ARG A 105 16.92 13.85 -1.67
C ARG A 105 15.51 13.39 -1.35
N THR A 106 14.51 14.25 -1.57
CA THR A 106 13.11 13.91 -1.33
C THR A 106 12.68 12.81 -2.32
N LYS A 107 13.07 12.91 -3.59
CA LYS A 107 12.81 11.87 -4.61
C LYS A 107 13.42 10.52 -4.23
N GLU A 108 14.67 10.50 -3.79
CA GLU A 108 15.33 9.28 -3.35
C GLU A 108 14.64 8.66 -2.13
N THR A 109 14.22 9.50 -1.17
CA THR A 109 13.46 9.07 0.01
C THR A 109 12.12 8.43 -0.39
N ILE A 110 11.37 9.06 -1.30
CA ILE A 110 10.12 8.51 -1.84
C ILE A 110 10.38 7.15 -2.47
N PHE A 111 11.39 7.03 -3.33
CA PHE A 111 11.69 5.79 -4.03
C PHE A 111 12.04 4.64 -3.07
N ASN A 112 12.84 4.93 -2.04
CA ASN A 112 13.21 3.95 -1.03
C ASN A 112 12.02 3.50 -0.18
N LEU A 113 11.13 4.42 0.19
CA LEU A 113 9.90 4.09 0.91
C LEU A 113 8.93 3.31 0.04
N GLN A 114 8.72 3.74 -1.20
CA GLN A 114 7.87 3.06 -2.17
C GLN A 114 8.32 1.63 -2.38
N ARG A 115 9.61 1.39 -2.63
CA ARG A 115 10.16 0.03 -2.79
C ARG A 115 9.90 -0.86 -1.58
N ARG A 116 9.94 -0.33 -0.36
CA ARG A 116 9.63 -1.09 0.86
C ARG A 116 8.14 -1.39 0.95
N LEU A 117 7.30 -0.40 0.69
CA LEU A 117 5.85 -0.54 0.68
C LEU A 117 5.39 -1.54 -0.39
N ASP A 118 5.90 -1.46 -1.62
CA ASP A 118 5.57 -2.36 -2.72
C ASP A 118 5.90 -3.82 -2.37
N LYS A 119 7.04 -4.07 -1.71
CA LYS A 119 7.40 -5.40 -1.23
C LYS A 119 6.41 -5.92 -0.19
N GLU A 120 6.04 -5.10 0.79
CA GLU A 120 5.08 -5.48 1.83
C GLU A 120 3.68 -5.70 1.25
N THR A 121 3.23 -4.81 0.36
CA THR A 121 1.97 -4.92 -0.37
C THR A 121 1.94 -6.20 -1.20
N LEU A 122 3.04 -6.57 -1.88
CA LEU A 122 3.14 -7.81 -2.64
C LEU A 122 3.08 -9.05 -1.73
N VAL A 123 3.77 -9.04 -0.59
CA VAL A 123 3.72 -10.14 0.38
C VAL A 123 2.30 -10.35 0.90
N ILE A 124 1.62 -9.26 1.31
CA ILE A 124 0.24 -9.29 1.80
C ILE A 124 -0.72 -9.73 0.70
N GLY A 125 -0.58 -9.18 -0.52
CA GLY A 125 -1.41 -9.54 -1.66
C GLY A 125 -1.23 -11.00 -2.09
N SER A 126 0.00 -11.50 -2.05
CA SER A 126 0.31 -12.92 -2.31
C SER A 126 -0.35 -13.84 -1.28
N ALA A 127 -0.29 -13.47 0.01
CA ALA A 127 -0.97 -14.20 1.07
C ALA A 127 -2.49 -14.24 0.80
N LEU A 128 -3.13 -13.09 0.57
CA LEU A 128 -4.57 -13.00 0.29
C LEU A 128 -4.99 -13.81 -0.95
N ARG A 129 -4.20 -13.74 -2.02
CA ARG A 129 -4.46 -14.50 -3.26
C ARG A 129 -4.40 -16.01 -3.03
N HIS A 130 -3.45 -16.49 -2.22
CA HIS A 130 -3.33 -17.92 -1.92
C HIS A 130 -4.57 -18.48 -1.21
N TYR A 131 -5.30 -17.63 -0.48
CA TYR A 131 -6.51 -18.01 0.24
C TYR A 131 -7.80 -17.67 -0.51
N SER A 132 -7.72 -17.38 -1.81
CA SER A 132 -8.86 -17.03 -2.68
C SER A 132 -9.68 -15.84 -2.15
N GLN A 133 -9.04 -14.94 -1.41
CA GLN A 133 -9.69 -13.74 -0.91
C GLN A 133 -9.58 -12.64 -1.97
N GLU A 134 -10.68 -12.32 -2.64
CA GLU A 134 -10.82 -11.24 -3.62
C GLU A 134 -11.01 -9.85 -2.96
N SER A 135 -10.68 -9.74 -1.68
CA SER A 135 -10.72 -8.48 -0.96
C SER A 135 -9.59 -7.56 -1.40
N SER A 136 -9.92 -6.28 -1.62
CA SER A 136 -8.96 -5.19 -1.76
C SER A 136 -7.81 -5.30 -0.75
N ASN A 137 -6.57 -5.27 -1.22
CA ASN A 137 -5.39 -5.42 -0.37
C ASN A 137 -5.35 -4.29 0.69
N PRO A 138 -5.39 -4.61 1.99
CA PRO A 138 -5.45 -3.60 3.05
C PRO A 138 -4.21 -2.70 3.06
N ALA A 139 -3.05 -3.21 2.64
CA ALA A 139 -1.83 -2.42 2.52
C ALA A 139 -1.98 -1.30 1.47
N THR A 140 -2.57 -1.64 0.32
CA THR A 140 -2.87 -0.68 -0.75
C THR A 140 -3.84 0.39 -0.26
N LEU A 141 -4.93 -0.02 0.40
CA LEU A 141 -5.93 0.92 0.94
C LEU A 141 -5.32 1.91 1.93
N ILE A 142 -4.46 1.45 2.84
CA ILE A 142 -3.78 2.32 3.81
C ILE A 142 -2.87 3.34 3.11
N ILE A 143 -2.13 2.91 2.07
CA ILE A 143 -1.29 3.83 1.29
C ILE A 143 -2.15 4.91 0.63
N HIS A 144 -3.23 4.52 -0.07
CA HIS A 144 -4.15 5.45 -0.73
C HIS A 144 -4.74 6.44 0.26
N HIS A 145 -5.22 5.96 1.40
CA HIS A 145 -5.79 6.79 2.45
C HIS A 145 -4.83 7.88 2.93
N TYR A 146 -3.56 7.54 3.19
CA TYR A 146 -2.58 8.54 3.60
C TYR A 146 -2.18 9.50 2.49
N GLU A 147 -2.07 9.01 1.25
CA GLU A 147 -1.80 9.90 0.12
C GLU A 147 -2.93 10.91 -0.07
N GLU A 148 -4.19 10.48 -0.02
CA GLU A 148 -5.36 11.36 -0.12
C GLU A 148 -5.31 12.46 0.96
N ILE A 149 -5.12 12.07 2.23
CA ILE A 149 -5.05 13.02 3.35
C ILE A 149 -3.92 14.04 3.15
N GLU A 150 -2.70 13.60 2.83
CA GLU A 150 -1.55 14.50 2.73
C GLU A 150 -1.61 15.41 1.49
N PHE A 151 -2.25 14.96 0.42
CA PHE A 151 -2.50 15.80 -0.76
C PHE A 151 -3.54 16.88 -0.45
N LEU A 152 -4.69 16.48 0.12
CA LEU A 152 -5.74 17.43 0.53
C LEU A 152 -5.21 18.45 1.54
N ARG A 153 -4.42 17.99 2.53
CA ARG A 153 -3.79 18.86 3.53
C ARG A 153 -2.90 19.94 2.91
N ARG A 154 -2.25 19.65 1.78
CA ARG A 154 -1.39 20.60 1.06
C ARG A 154 -2.12 21.38 -0.03
N GLY A 155 -3.44 21.24 -0.16
CA GLY A 155 -4.20 21.85 -1.26
C GLY A 155 -3.78 21.35 -2.64
N LEU A 156 -3.26 20.11 -2.70
CA LEU A 156 -2.89 19.46 -3.96
C LEU A 156 -4.05 18.58 -4.42
N GLU A 157 -4.28 18.57 -5.73
CA GLU A 157 -5.20 17.63 -6.35
C GLU A 157 -4.67 16.21 -6.22
N TYR A 158 -5.49 15.32 -5.67
CA TYR A 158 -5.16 13.90 -5.56
C TYR A 158 -5.28 13.25 -6.94
N PRO A 159 -4.19 12.73 -7.52
CA PRO A 159 -4.26 12.09 -8.83
C PRO A 159 -5.07 10.80 -8.69
N ASP A 160 -6.23 10.76 -9.35
CA ASP A 160 -7.18 9.65 -9.27
C ASP A 160 -6.49 8.30 -9.58
N SER A 161 -6.82 7.29 -8.79
CA SER A 161 -6.18 5.97 -8.86
C SER A 161 -6.53 5.18 -10.13
N GLU A 162 -7.47 5.66 -10.96
CA GLU A 162 -7.93 4.98 -12.18
C GLU A 162 -6.89 4.98 -13.33
N ASN A 163 -5.82 5.77 -13.24
CA ASN A 163 -4.77 5.84 -14.27
C ASN A 163 -3.41 5.23 -13.85
N ARG A 164 -3.38 4.24 -12.95
CA ARG A 164 -2.16 3.52 -12.55
C ARG A 164 -2.25 2.01 -12.68
#